data_AF-A0A933HA00-F1
#
_entry.id   AF-A0A933HA00-F1
#
_cell.length_a   1.000
_cell.length_b   1.000
_cell.length_c   1.000
_cell.angle_alpha   90.00
_cell.angle_beta   90.00
_cell.angle_gamma   90.00
#
_symmetry.space_group_name_H-M   'P 1'
#
loop_
_entity.id
_entity.type
_entity.pdbx_description
1 polymer ?
#
loop_
_entity_poly.entity_id
_entity_poly.type
_entity_poly.pdbx_seq_one_letter_code
_entity_poly.pdbx_strand_id
1 'polypeptide(L)'
;MLRSILTWWRIGLPTRQINVFCIVLLRRSHPCKAFLSFLLLLFASSSVTAQLLQPKQQSERYKANLEQILANQNWKLRPENDFIKRFQRREHFLVIIDYILSLPEDEIDIWKVSLTMAGDAYPDIDMKYFTEEFEAIVNRAKDMTPPDASPDVRIRTLNTLFYKRMEINYDKTDYMGKKIINRYIFGVVETGAGTCANLAAFYISVAKRLGYPVYAVAAPQHLFARYIDPSLDRQNIDPTGKGGWSSDEEYIRDMEIPQKAIDNGVYLRTMTNKELAAELIADHSASGLKSLTGGSLAHSGMDG
;
A
#
# COMPACT_ATOMS: atom_id res chain seq x y z
N MET A 1 32.67 -8.48 -43.75
CA MET A 1 31.41 -7.71 -43.69
C MET A 1 31.44 -6.54 -42.71
N LEU A 2 32.11 -6.64 -41.55
CA LEU A 2 32.24 -5.55 -40.57
C LEU A 2 33.31 -4.47 -40.89
N ARG A 3 34.14 -4.64 -41.92
CA ARG A 3 35.11 -3.60 -42.36
C ARG A 3 34.65 -2.75 -43.54
N SER A 4 33.43 -2.95 -44.04
CA SER A 4 32.87 -2.23 -45.19
C SER A 4 31.80 -1.20 -44.80
N ILE A 5 31.35 -1.22 -43.54
CA ILE A 5 30.26 -0.38 -43.01
C ILE A 5 30.81 0.92 -42.39
N LEU A 6 32.07 0.91 -41.94
CA LEU A 6 32.71 2.06 -41.28
C LEU A 6 33.25 3.14 -42.24
N THR A 7 33.22 2.93 -43.56
CA THR A 7 33.64 3.94 -44.55
C THR A 7 32.50 4.76 -45.13
N TRP A 8 31.24 4.41 -44.84
CA TRP A 8 30.05 5.06 -45.44
C TRP A 8 29.37 6.08 -44.54
N TRP A 9 29.82 6.24 -43.30
CA TRP A 9 29.31 7.24 -42.36
C TRP A 9 29.96 8.63 -42.53
N ARG A 10 30.90 8.77 -43.48
CA ARG A 10 31.68 10.00 -43.71
C ARG A 10 31.19 10.88 -44.88
N ILE A 11 30.09 10.50 -45.54
CA ILE A 11 29.51 11.27 -46.65
C ILE A 11 28.02 11.44 -46.35
N GLY A 12 27.65 12.57 -45.75
CA GLY A 12 26.29 12.86 -45.30
C GLY A 12 25.28 12.88 -46.45
N LEU A 13 24.56 11.78 -46.64
CA LEU A 13 23.44 11.66 -47.57
C LEU A 13 22.10 11.49 -46.83
N PRO A 14 20.99 12.05 -47.34
CA PRO A 14 19.70 12.06 -46.66
C PRO A 14 19.02 10.69 -46.60
N THR A 15 18.29 10.48 -45.51
CA THR A 15 17.71 9.23 -44.96
C THR A 15 16.78 8.44 -45.88
N ARG A 16 16.40 8.96 -47.05
CA ARG A 16 15.43 8.30 -47.96
C ARG A 16 16.03 7.22 -48.87
N GLN A 17 17.35 7.18 -49.09
CA GLN A 17 17.96 6.15 -49.96
C GLN A 17 18.45 4.89 -49.21
N ILE A 18 18.59 4.93 -47.88
CA ILE A 18 19.00 3.77 -47.07
C ILE A 18 17.88 2.72 -46.99
N ASN A 19 16.62 3.16 -46.98
CA ASN A 19 15.46 2.27 -46.86
C ASN A 19 15.21 1.38 -48.10
N VAL A 20 15.67 1.79 -49.29
CA VAL A 20 15.42 1.03 -50.52
C VAL A 20 16.42 -0.13 -50.68
N PHE A 21 17.62 -0.02 -50.10
CA PHE A 21 18.66 -1.06 -50.22
C PHE A 21 18.48 -2.22 -49.20
N CYS A 22 17.93 -1.94 -48.01
CA CYS A 22 17.65 -2.97 -47.00
C CYS A 22 16.54 -3.94 -47.41
N ILE A 23 15.59 -3.51 -48.25
CA ILE A 23 14.48 -4.34 -48.73
C ILE A 23 14.96 -5.42 -49.74
N VAL A 24 16.06 -5.17 -50.46
CA VAL A 24 16.58 -6.10 -51.49
C VAL A 24 17.41 -7.24 -50.88
N LEU A 25 18.03 -7.04 -49.71
CA LEU A 25 18.84 -8.08 -49.05
C LEU A 25 18.03 -9.12 -48.26
N LEU A 26 16.75 -8.86 -47.98
CA LEU A 26 15.86 -9.76 -47.24
C LEU A 26 15.29 -10.93 -48.07
N ARG A 27 15.65 -11.07 -49.36
CA ARG A 27 15.12 -12.13 -50.24
C ARG A 27 16.00 -13.36 -50.42
N ARG A 28 17.15 -13.52 -49.72
CA ARG A 28 18.08 -14.64 -50.00
C ARG A 28 18.78 -15.37 -48.84
N SER A 29 18.25 -15.38 -47.62
CA SER A 29 18.85 -16.22 -46.55
C SER A 29 17.86 -16.76 -45.52
N HIS A 30 18.03 -18.06 -45.19
CA HIS A 30 17.14 -18.91 -44.39
C HIS A 30 16.82 -18.42 -42.96
N PRO A 31 15.65 -18.79 -42.40
CA PRO A 31 15.05 -18.15 -41.24
C PRO A 31 15.40 -18.94 -39.97
N CYS A 32 16.50 -18.63 -39.30
CA CYS A 32 16.61 -19.04 -37.88
C CYS A 32 17.71 -18.32 -37.07
N LYS A 33 18.66 -17.62 -37.70
CA LYS A 33 19.71 -16.88 -36.96
C LYS A 33 19.68 -15.35 -37.16
N ALA A 34 19.07 -14.86 -38.23
CA ALA A 34 18.87 -13.41 -38.43
C ALA A 34 17.73 -12.83 -37.58
N PHE A 35 16.74 -13.65 -37.22
CA PHE A 35 15.56 -13.19 -36.47
C PHE A 35 15.88 -12.90 -34.99
N LEU A 36 16.80 -13.65 -34.37
CA LEU A 36 17.19 -13.45 -32.97
C LEU A 36 18.12 -12.25 -32.77
N SER A 37 19.02 -11.97 -33.73
CA SER A 37 19.87 -10.78 -33.70
C SER A 37 19.10 -9.49 -34.04
N PHE A 38 18.04 -9.58 -34.85
CA PHE A 38 17.17 -8.43 -35.16
C PHE A 38 16.20 -8.11 -34.02
N LEU A 39 15.72 -9.11 -33.27
CA LEU A 39 14.93 -8.86 -32.05
C LEU A 39 15.77 -8.20 -30.94
N LEU A 40 17.01 -8.66 -30.71
CA LEU A 40 17.88 -8.05 -29.68
C LEU A 40 18.32 -6.63 -30.02
N LEU A 41 18.41 -6.26 -31.30
CA LEU A 41 18.66 -4.88 -31.73
C LEU A 41 17.39 -4.00 -31.73
N LEU A 42 16.20 -4.57 -31.95
CA LEU A 42 14.93 -3.85 -31.82
C LEU A 42 14.50 -3.63 -30.35
N PHE A 43 14.88 -4.53 -29.43
CA PHE A 43 14.66 -4.34 -27.99
C PHE A 43 15.67 -3.39 -27.33
N ALA A 44 16.83 -3.16 -27.95
CA ALA A 44 17.81 -2.18 -27.48
C ALA A 44 17.56 -0.75 -28.03
N SER A 45 16.60 -0.55 -28.93
CA SER A 45 16.30 0.77 -29.51
C SER A 45 14.81 1.16 -29.52
N SER A 46 13.94 0.43 -28.83
CA SER A 46 12.57 0.89 -28.63
C SER A 46 12.54 1.98 -27.55
N SER A 47 12.18 3.19 -27.95
CA SER A 47 11.90 4.36 -27.11
C SER A 47 10.74 4.17 -26.10
N VAL A 48 10.36 2.93 -25.81
CA VAL A 48 9.29 2.53 -24.89
C VAL A 48 9.86 2.02 -23.56
N THR A 49 11.10 1.54 -23.51
CA THR A 49 11.80 1.21 -22.25
C THR A 49 12.61 2.39 -21.68
N ALA A 50 12.85 3.44 -22.47
CA ALA A 50 13.47 4.69 -22.02
C ALA A 50 12.46 5.73 -21.48
N GLN A 51 11.18 5.35 -21.37
CA GLN A 51 10.09 6.20 -20.85
C GLN A 51 9.72 5.91 -19.39
N LEU A 52 10.57 5.22 -18.65
CA LEU A 52 10.72 5.51 -17.23
C LEU A 52 11.52 6.80 -17.14
N LEU A 53 10.82 7.94 -17.15
CA LEU A 53 11.42 9.24 -16.82
C LEU A 53 12.23 9.03 -15.55
N GLN A 54 13.53 9.33 -15.59
CA GLN A 54 14.31 9.31 -14.36
C GLN A 54 13.59 10.22 -13.34
N PRO A 55 13.49 9.86 -12.06
CA PRO A 55 12.64 10.54 -11.08
C PRO A 55 12.81 12.07 -11.09
N LYS A 56 14.04 12.55 -11.35
CA LYS A 56 14.39 13.96 -11.50
C LYS A 56 13.78 14.64 -12.74
N GLN A 57 13.67 13.95 -13.87
CA GLN A 57 13.01 14.48 -15.07
C GLN A 57 11.48 14.48 -14.93
N GLN A 58 10.93 13.52 -14.18
CA GLN A 58 9.50 13.50 -13.87
C GLN A 58 9.13 14.65 -12.93
N SER A 59 9.95 14.93 -11.90
CA SER A 59 9.75 16.07 -11.00
C SER A 59 9.85 17.42 -11.71
N GLU A 60 10.84 17.59 -12.60
CA GLU A 60 10.99 18.83 -13.38
C GLU A 60 9.84 19.02 -14.38
N ARG A 61 9.32 17.93 -14.97
CA ARG A 61 8.15 17.98 -15.85
C ARG A 61 6.86 18.30 -15.09
N TYR A 62 6.69 17.75 -13.88
CA TYR A 62 5.57 18.13 -13.00
C TYR A 62 5.65 19.60 -12.61
N LYS A 63 6.85 20.09 -12.24
CA LYS A 63 7.10 21.49 -11.92
C LYS A 63 6.82 22.41 -13.09
N ALA A 64 7.31 22.09 -14.29
CA ALA A 64 7.06 22.88 -15.50
C ALA A 64 5.58 22.90 -15.89
N ASN A 65 4.87 21.76 -15.76
CA ASN A 65 3.42 21.72 -15.95
C ASN A 65 2.69 22.57 -14.90
N LEU A 66 3.13 22.54 -13.65
CA LEU A 66 2.58 23.38 -12.58
C LEU A 66 2.78 24.86 -12.90
N GLU A 67 4.00 25.26 -13.26
CA GLU A 67 4.33 26.64 -13.64
C GLU A 67 3.51 27.10 -14.85
N GLN A 68 3.27 26.22 -15.83
CA GLN A 68 2.45 26.52 -17.00
C GLN A 68 0.95 26.64 -16.66
N ILE A 69 0.45 25.81 -15.73
CA ILE A 69 -0.92 25.90 -15.20
C ILE A 69 -1.09 27.19 -14.38
N LEU A 70 -0.09 27.55 -13.58
CA LEU A 70 -0.08 28.77 -12.76
C LEU A 70 0.06 30.04 -13.61
N ALA A 71 0.82 29.99 -14.71
CA ALA A 71 1.03 31.11 -15.63
C ALA A 71 -0.15 31.38 -16.56
N ASN A 72 -0.93 30.34 -16.90
CA ASN A 72 -2.09 30.46 -17.81
C ASN A 72 -3.39 30.86 -17.11
N GLN A 73 -3.38 31.08 -15.79
CA GLN A 73 -4.57 31.43 -15.04
C GLN A 73 -4.46 32.84 -14.46
N ASN A 74 -5.37 33.71 -14.88
CA ASN A 74 -5.55 35.06 -14.36
C ASN A 74 -6.41 35.02 -13.08
N TRP A 75 -5.96 34.26 -12.07
CA TRP A 75 -6.65 34.15 -10.79
C TRP A 75 -6.17 35.28 -9.88
N LYS A 76 -7.01 36.28 -9.63
CA LYS A 76 -6.80 37.15 -8.48
C LYS A 76 -6.93 36.31 -7.21
N LEU A 77 -5.79 35.93 -6.64
CA LEU A 77 -5.60 35.42 -5.30
C LEU A 77 -6.53 36.12 -4.31
N ARG A 78 -7.65 35.48 -3.95
CA ARG A 78 -8.31 35.77 -2.67
C ARG A 78 -7.69 34.84 -1.62
N PRO A 79 -7.37 35.34 -0.41
CA PRO A 79 -6.77 34.54 0.68
C PRO A 79 -7.56 33.28 1.09
N GLU A 80 -8.80 33.17 0.64
CA GLU A 80 -9.74 32.11 1.01
C GLU A 80 -9.85 30.98 -0.03
N ASN A 81 -8.93 30.91 -1.00
CA ASN A 81 -9.02 29.89 -2.02
C ASN A 81 -8.59 28.51 -1.49
N ASP A 82 -9.58 27.73 -1.06
CA ASP A 82 -9.46 26.38 -0.51
C ASP A 82 -8.68 25.42 -1.45
N PHE A 83 -8.65 25.72 -2.75
CA PHE A 83 -7.86 24.97 -3.73
C PHE A 83 -6.36 24.92 -3.41
N ILE A 84 -5.74 26.05 -3.06
CA ILE A 84 -4.29 26.10 -2.76
C ILE A 84 -4.00 25.30 -1.48
N LYS A 85 -4.88 25.39 -0.47
CA LYS A 85 -4.77 24.60 0.75
C LYS A 85 -4.96 23.09 0.50
N ARG A 86 -5.88 22.70 -0.38
CA ARG A 86 -6.08 21.31 -0.81
C ARG A 86 -4.88 20.78 -1.62
N PHE A 87 -4.33 21.61 -2.52
CA PHE A 87 -3.17 21.26 -3.32
C PHE A 87 -1.91 21.08 -2.45
N GLN A 88 -1.63 22.02 -1.54
CA GLN A 88 -0.53 21.91 -0.58
C GLN A 88 -0.66 20.67 0.32
N ARG A 89 -1.87 20.37 0.80
CA ARG A 89 -2.14 19.12 1.54
C ARG A 89 -1.85 17.88 0.73
N ARG A 90 -2.24 17.85 -0.55
CA ARG A 90 -1.94 16.72 -1.44
C ARG A 90 -0.44 16.52 -1.66
N GLU A 91 0.30 17.60 -1.90
CA GLU A 91 1.77 17.52 -2.06
C GLU A 91 2.44 17.03 -0.76
N HIS A 92 1.99 17.52 0.41
CA HIS A 92 2.48 17.02 1.70
C HIS A 92 2.17 15.53 1.91
N PHE A 93 0.97 15.07 1.53
CA PHE A 93 0.58 13.67 1.63
C PHE A 93 1.44 12.74 0.77
N LEU A 94 1.75 13.15 -0.46
CA LEU A 94 2.64 12.39 -1.35
C LEU A 94 4.07 12.29 -0.78
N VAL A 95 4.60 13.37 -0.21
CA VAL A 95 5.91 13.36 0.46
C VAL A 95 5.92 12.39 1.65
N ILE A 96 4.83 12.30 2.41
CA ILE A 96 4.70 11.35 3.52
C ILE A 96 4.72 9.90 3.01
N ILE A 97 3.97 9.61 1.94
CA ILE A 97 3.97 8.27 1.32
C ILE A 97 5.37 7.90 0.82
N ASP A 98 6.01 8.80 0.06
CA ASP A 98 7.35 8.58 -0.47
C ASP A 98 8.35 8.33 0.66
N TYR A 99 8.24 9.09 1.76
CA TYR A 99 9.05 8.88 2.96
C TYR A 99 8.82 7.48 3.55
N ILE A 100 7.57 7.09 3.84
CA ILE A 100 7.24 5.77 4.42
C ILE A 100 7.76 4.64 3.54
N LEU A 101 7.57 4.72 2.22
CA LEU A 101 7.98 3.67 1.28
C LEU A 101 9.51 3.64 1.07
N SER A 102 10.20 4.75 1.33
CA SER A 102 11.67 4.82 1.29
C SER A 102 12.35 4.16 2.49
N LEU A 103 11.64 4.00 3.62
CA LEU A 103 12.21 3.39 4.82
C LEU A 103 12.62 1.93 4.59
N PRO A 104 13.66 1.45 5.29
CA PRO A 104 13.91 0.03 5.46
C PRO A 104 12.69 -0.70 6.05
N GLU A 105 12.56 -1.99 5.72
CA GLU A 105 11.41 -2.82 6.08
C GLU A 105 11.13 -2.85 7.59
N ASP A 106 12.18 -2.95 8.40
CA ASP A 106 12.16 -3.01 9.86
C ASP A 106 11.93 -1.65 10.53
N GLU A 107 12.16 -0.54 9.82
CA GLU A 107 11.91 0.82 10.30
C GLU A 107 10.46 1.30 10.08
N ILE A 108 9.67 0.56 9.28
CA ILE A 108 8.26 0.89 9.05
C ILE A 108 7.41 0.46 10.26
N ASP A 109 7.01 1.46 11.04
CA ASP A 109 6.09 1.32 12.17
C ASP A 109 4.64 1.49 11.70
N ILE A 110 3.91 0.37 11.66
CA ILE A 110 2.51 0.29 11.17
C ILE A 110 1.56 1.15 12.00
N TRP A 111 1.78 1.27 13.32
CA TRP A 111 1.00 2.16 14.17
C TRP A 111 1.19 3.61 13.75
N LYS A 112 2.45 4.04 13.57
CA LYS A 112 2.76 5.43 13.15
C LYS A 112 2.25 5.74 11.75
N VAL A 113 2.34 4.79 10.82
CA VAL A 113 1.75 4.92 9.49
C VAL A 113 0.25 5.17 9.62
N SER A 114 -0.48 4.30 10.34
CA SER A 114 -1.92 4.47 10.51
C SER A 114 -2.29 5.78 11.19
N LEU A 115 -1.56 6.21 12.23
CA LEU A 115 -1.86 7.43 12.97
C LEU A 115 -1.56 8.69 12.14
N THR A 116 -0.54 8.64 11.29
CA THR A 116 -0.22 9.72 10.35
C THR A 116 -1.32 9.87 9.30
N MET A 117 -1.82 8.76 8.74
CA MET A 117 -2.97 8.78 7.82
C MET A 117 -4.25 9.27 8.54
N ALA A 118 -4.44 8.88 9.80
CA ALA A 118 -5.57 9.35 10.60
C ALA A 118 -5.55 10.87 10.79
N GLY A 119 -4.38 11.49 10.94
CA GLY A 119 -4.24 12.95 11.07
C GLY A 119 -4.74 13.75 9.85
N ASP A 120 -4.71 13.15 8.65
CA ASP A 120 -5.31 13.80 7.47
C ASP A 120 -6.85 13.77 7.51
N ALA A 121 -7.43 12.66 7.99
CA ALA A 121 -8.88 12.53 8.17
C ALA A 121 -9.44 13.21 9.43
N TYR A 122 -8.61 13.35 10.47
CA TYR A 122 -8.91 13.92 11.77
C TYR A 122 -7.82 14.94 12.15
N PRO A 123 -7.88 16.19 11.64
CA PRO A 123 -6.84 17.20 11.88
C PRO A 123 -6.59 17.54 13.35
N ASP A 124 -7.60 17.35 14.20
CA ASP A 124 -7.57 17.65 15.64
C ASP A 124 -7.29 16.41 16.50
N ILE A 125 -6.89 15.28 15.89
CA ILE A 125 -6.58 14.05 16.63
C ILE A 125 -5.43 14.28 17.62
N ASP A 126 -5.63 13.89 18.88
CA ASP A 126 -4.56 13.92 19.88
C ASP A 126 -3.58 12.76 19.66
N MET A 127 -2.66 12.95 18.72
CA MET A 127 -1.66 11.95 18.37
C MET A 127 -0.80 11.54 19.56
N LYS A 128 -0.56 12.46 20.51
CA LYS A 128 0.25 12.19 21.70
C LYS A 128 -0.51 11.23 22.61
N TYR A 129 -1.76 11.56 22.94
CA TYR A 129 -2.63 10.71 23.75
C TYR A 129 -2.71 9.28 23.18
N PHE A 130 -3.05 9.13 21.90
CA PHE A 130 -3.18 7.80 21.30
C PHE A 130 -1.86 7.03 21.28
N THR A 131 -0.72 7.72 21.09
CA THR A 131 0.59 7.07 21.18
C THR A 131 0.86 6.58 22.60
N GLU A 132 0.58 7.39 23.62
CA GLU A 132 0.75 7.01 25.03
C GLU A 132 -0.16 5.83 25.41
N GLU A 133 -1.42 5.82 24.96
CA GLU A 133 -2.34 4.69 25.15
C GLU A 133 -1.84 3.41 24.46
N PHE A 134 -1.32 3.53 23.23
CA PHE A 134 -0.74 2.40 22.52
C PHE A 134 0.48 1.82 23.26
N GLU A 135 1.41 2.67 23.74
CA GLU A 135 2.53 2.21 24.56
C GLU A 135 2.07 1.57 25.87
N ALA A 136 1.03 2.10 26.51
CA ALA A 136 0.45 1.51 27.71
C ALA A 136 -0.14 0.12 27.44
N ILE A 137 -0.75 -0.11 26.27
CA ILE A 137 -1.21 -1.44 25.83
C ILE A 137 -0.02 -2.38 25.64
N VAL A 138 1.04 -1.94 24.96
CA VAL A 138 2.26 -2.74 24.74
C VAL A 138 2.89 -3.13 26.08
N ASN A 139 3.01 -2.18 27.02
CA ASN A 139 3.58 -2.44 28.34
C ASN A 139 2.73 -3.44 29.14
N ARG A 140 1.39 -3.30 29.11
CA ARG A 140 0.50 -4.30 29.72
C ARG A 140 0.68 -5.68 29.12
N ALA A 141 0.83 -5.79 27.80
CA ALA A 141 1.10 -7.06 27.13
C ALA A 141 2.45 -7.66 27.55
N LYS A 142 3.48 -6.83 27.65
CA LYS A 142 4.82 -7.22 28.10
C LYS A 142 4.79 -7.75 29.54
N ASP A 143 4.14 -7.02 30.45
CA ASP A 143 4.04 -7.39 31.87
C ASP A 143 3.24 -8.69 32.09
N MET A 144 2.28 -8.96 31.21
CA MET A 144 1.51 -10.21 31.22
C MET A 144 2.26 -11.39 30.61
N THR A 145 3.38 -11.17 29.90
CA THR A 145 4.08 -12.22 29.17
C THR A 145 5.36 -12.62 29.91
N PRO A 146 5.52 -13.91 30.29
CA PRO A 146 6.79 -14.40 30.82
C PRO A 146 7.96 -14.13 29.85
N PRO A 147 9.16 -13.75 30.33
CA PRO A 147 10.29 -13.40 29.46
C PRO A 147 10.69 -14.48 28.44
N ASP A 148 10.52 -15.75 28.81
CA ASP A 148 10.83 -16.95 28.03
C ASP A 148 9.57 -17.64 27.47
N ALA A 149 8.44 -16.93 27.43
CA ALA A 149 7.17 -17.45 26.94
C ALA A 149 7.32 -18.07 25.54
N SER A 150 6.76 -19.26 25.38
CA SER A 150 6.63 -19.89 24.06
C SER A 150 5.73 -19.07 23.14
N PRO A 151 5.83 -19.25 21.81
CA PRO A 151 4.96 -18.56 20.86
C PRO A 151 3.46 -18.69 21.17
N ASP A 152 3.00 -19.89 21.54
CA ASP A 152 1.60 -20.14 21.94
C ASP A 152 1.21 -19.31 23.18
N VAL A 153 2.08 -19.23 24.18
CA VAL A 153 1.83 -18.41 25.38
C VAL A 153 1.74 -16.93 25.01
N ARG A 154 2.62 -16.43 24.12
CA ARG A 154 2.59 -15.04 23.64
C ARG A 154 1.26 -14.72 22.95
N ILE A 155 0.81 -15.59 22.03
CA ILE A 155 -0.47 -15.44 21.33
C ILE A 155 -1.63 -15.44 22.33
N ARG A 156 -1.67 -16.39 23.26
CA ARG A 156 -2.72 -16.47 24.28
C ARG A 156 -2.73 -15.25 25.21
N THR A 157 -1.57 -14.70 25.55
CA THR A 157 -1.46 -13.48 26.35
C THR A 157 -2.04 -12.29 25.60
N LEU A 158 -1.66 -12.08 24.33
CA LEU A 158 -2.22 -11.01 23.50
C LEU A 158 -3.74 -11.18 23.33
N ASN A 159 -4.21 -12.38 23.02
CA ASN A 159 -5.64 -12.67 22.88
C ASN A 159 -6.40 -12.41 24.19
N THR A 160 -5.80 -12.73 25.34
CA THR A 160 -6.39 -12.45 26.65
C THR A 160 -6.47 -10.95 26.91
N LEU A 161 -5.40 -10.21 26.65
CA LEU A 161 -5.41 -8.75 26.81
C LEU A 161 -6.47 -8.10 25.91
N PHE A 162 -6.43 -8.37 24.61
CA PHE A 162 -7.28 -7.70 23.63
C PHE A 162 -8.76 -8.06 23.78
N TYR A 163 -9.08 -9.34 23.92
CA TYR A 163 -10.47 -9.79 23.80
C TYR A 163 -11.15 -10.10 25.12
N LYS A 164 -10.38 -10.25 26.22
CA LYS A 164 -10.94 -10.50 27.56
C LYS A 164 -10.80 -9.30 28.50
N ARG A 165 -9.71 -8.53 28.41
CA ARG A 165 -9.48 -7.37 29.28
C ARG A 165 -9.90 -6.06 28.64
N MET A 166 -9.64 -5.89 27.35
CA MET A 166 -10.02 -4.69 26.59
C MET A 166 -11.36 -4.86 25.87
N GLU A 167 -11.89 -6.09 25.84
CA GLU A 167 -13.16 -6.42 25.18
C GLU A 167 -13.25 -5.94 23.73
N ILE A 168 -12.13 -6.00 22.99
CA ILE A 168 -12.11 -5.64 21.57
C ILE A 168 -13.03 -6.59 20.78
N ASN A 169 -13.85 -6.04 19.89
CA ASN A 169 -14.76 -6.81 19.06
C ASN A 169 -14.70 -6.45 17.58
N TYR A 170 -15.11 -7.38 16.74
CA TYR A 170 -15.38 -7.09 15.33
C TYR A 170 -16.68 -6.29 15.17
N ASP A 171 -16.61 -5.13 14.51
CA ASP A 171 -17.78 -4.32 14.19
C ASP A 171 -18.56 -4.94 13.02
N LYS A 172 -19.46 -5.87 13.35
CA LYS A 172 -20.34 -6.52 12.37
C LYS A 172 -21.29 -5.54 11.67
N THR A 173 -21.53 -4.36 12.25
CA THR A 173 -22.39 -3.33 11.64
C THR A 173 -21.64 -2.49 10.62
N ASP A 174 -20.31 -2.50 10.67
CA ASP A 174 -19.43 -1.73 9.80
C ASP A 174 -18.27 -2.55 9.27
N TYR A 175 -18.52 -3.80 8.90
CA TYR A 175 -17.51 -4.73 8.42
C TYR A 175 -16.75 -4.24 7.17
N MET A 176 -17.34 -3.30 6.41
CA MET A 176 -16.75 -2.65 5.23
C MET A 176 -16.01 -1.34 5.54
N GLY A 177 -15.88 -0.96 6.82
CA GLY A 177 -15.17 0.25 7.25
C GLY A 177 -15.77 1.52 6.66
N LYS A 178 -17.10 1.66 6.63
CA LYS A 178 -17.76 2.89 6.16
C LYS A 178 -17.56 4.02 7.17
N LYS A 179 -17.50 3.72 8.47
CA LYS A 179 -17.14 4.71 9.49
C LYS A 179 -15.66 5.01 9.33
N ILE A 180 -15.32 6.29 9.19
CA ILE A 180 -13.94 6.74 8.97
C ILE A 180 -13.01 6.25 10.11
N ILE A 181 -13.50 6.22 11.35
CA ILE A 181 -12.74 5.77 12.52
C ILE A 181 -12.30 4.29 12.43
N ASN A 182 -13.12 3.44 11.79
CA ASN A 182 -12.88 2.01 11.63
C ASN A 182 -11.87 1.67 10.52
N ARG A 183 -11.29 2.69 9.87
CA ARG A 183 -10.21 2.57 8.87
C ARG A 183 -8.82 2.68 9.49
N TYR A 184 -8.74 3.16 10.74
CA TYR A 184 -7.47 3.43 11.41
C TYR A 184 -7.34 2.60 12.68
N ILE A 185 -6.08 2.31 13.04
CA ILE A 185 -5.76 1.51 14.22
C ILE A 185 -6.18 2.22 15.51
N PHE A 186 -6.05 3.56 15.58
CA PHE A 186 -6.50 4.33 16.75
C PHE A 186 -8.00 4.11 17.04
N GLY A 187 -8.82 3.86 16.00
CA GLY A 187 -10.24 3.59 16.18
C GLY A 187 -10.52 2.32 17.00
N VAL A 188 -9.62 1.34 16.95
CA VAL A 188 -9.71 0.14 17.81
C VAL A 188 -9.50 0.51 19.28
N VAL A 189 -8.54 1.40 19.56
CA VAL A 189 -8.24 1.89 20.90
C VAL A 189 -9.39 2.74 21.44
N GLU A 190 -9.93 3.63 20.60
CA GLU A 190 -11.00 4.56 20.97
C GLU A 190 -12.35 3.85 21.19
N THR A 191 -12.70 2.91 20.32
CA THR A 191 -14.06 2.34 20.29
C THR A 191 -14.17 0.93 20.87
N GLY A 192 -13.05 0.24 21.07
CA GLY A 192 -13.03 -1.19 21.38
C GLY A 192 -13.60 -2.05 20.25
N ALA A 193 -13.71 -1.53 19.03
CA ALA A 193 -14.20 -2.28 17.89
C ALA A 193 -13.48 -1.92 16.57
N GLY A 194 -13.57 -2.79 15.57
CA GLY A 194 -12.93 -2.55 14.28
C GLY A 194 -13.32 -3.50 13.17
N THR A 195 -12.70 -3.31 12.00
CA THR A 195 -12.79 -4.14 10.80
C THR A 195 -11.67 -5.18 10.78
N CYS A 196 -11.69 -6.10 9.81
CA CYS A 196 -10.60 -7.06 9.64
C CYS A 196 -9.24 -6.35 9.48
N ALA A 197 -9.21 -5.30 8.66
CA ALA A 197 -7.99 -4.54 8.36
C ALA A 197 -7.38 -3.88 9.62
N ASN A 198 -8.15 -3.04 10.33
CA ASN A 198 -7.58 -2.30 11.47
C ASN A 198 -7.38 -3.19 12.72
N LEU A 199 -8.16 -4.27 12.90
CA LEU A 199 -7.93 -5.24 13.97
C LEU A 199 -6.66 -6.06 13.72
N ALA A 200 -6.43 -6.52 12.49
CA ALA A 200 -5.19 -7.18 12.11
C ALA A 200 -3.99 -6.24 12.29
N ALA A 201 -4.07 -5.03 11.78
CA ALA A 201 -3.00 -4.05 11.91
C ALA A 201 -2.74 -3.66 13.39
N PHE A 202 -3.76 -3.56 14.23
CA PHE A 202 -3.62 -3.35 15.67
C PHE A 202 -2.85 -4.50 16.32
N TYR A 203 -3.27 -5.74 16.08
CA TYR A 203 -2.62 -6.94 16.63
C TYR A 203 -1.14 -6.99 16.25
N ILE A 204 -0.84 -6.78 14.96
CA ILE A 204 0.51 -6.79 14.40
C ILE A 204 1.35 -5.67 15.01
N SER A 205 0.80 -4.46 15.15
CA SER A 205 1.54 -3.32 15.70
C SER A 205 2.00 -3.60 17.13
N VAL A 206 1.13 -4.13 17.98
CA VAL A 206 1.49 -4.50 19.36
C VAL A 206 2.51 -5.65 19.36
N ALA A 207 2.25 -6.71 18.58
CA ALA A 207 3.12 -7.88 18.53
C ALA A 207 4.55 -7.53 18.04
N LYS A 208 4.67 -6.71 16.99
CA LYS A 208 5.96 -6.24 16.49
C LYS A 208 6.69 -5.39 17.52
N ARG A 209 5.99 -4.55 18.29
CA ARG A 209 6.62 -3.76 19.36
C ARG A 209 7.22 -4.63 20.46
N LEU A 210 6.64 -5.81 20.69
CA LEU A 210 7.16 -6.83 21.61
C LEU A 210 8.24 -7.72 20.98
N GLY A 211 8.60 -7.51 19.72
CA GLY A 211 9.58 -8.32 18.98
C GLY A 211 9.04 -9.67 18.52
N TYR A 212 7.73 -9.85 18.43
CA TYR A 212 7.13 -11.10 17.97
C TYR A 212 7.07 -11.14 16.43
N PRO A 213 7.39 -12.28 15.79
CA PRO A 213 7.38 -12.44 14.33
C PRO A 213 5.95 -12.61 13.80
N VAL A 214 5.12 -11.58 13.98
CA VAL A 214 3.72 -11.55 13.52
C VAL A 214 3.58 -10.65 12.29
N TYR A 215 2.94 -11.17 11.26
CA TYR A 215 2.79 -10.53 9.95
C TYR A 215 1.34 -10.54 9.50
N ALA A 216 0.96 -9.58 8.65
CA ALA A 216 -0.34 -9.60 7.99
C ALA A 216 -0.40 -10.71 6.94
N VAL A 217 -1.58 -11.27 6.74
CA VAL A 217 -1.89 -12.19 5.65
C VAL A 217 -3.20 -11.76 5.01
N ALA A 218 -3.18 -11.65 3.68
CA ALA A 218 -4.36 -11.31 2.90
C ALA A 218 -5.08 -12.57 2.42
N ALA A 219 -6.41 -12.53 2.48
CA ALA A 219 -7.34 -13.41 1.78
C ALA A 219 -8.38 -12.53 1.06
N PRO A 220 -9.24 -13.07 0.18
CA PRO A 220 -10.25 -12.25 -0.52
C PRO A 220 -11.11 -11.44 0.47
N GLN A 221 -11.02 -10.11 0.37
CA GLN A 221 -11.72 -9.15 1.25
C GLN A 221 -11.49 -9.36 2.76
N HIS A 222 -10.40 -10.00 3.15
CA HIS A 222 -10.08 -10.28 4.55
C HIS A 222 -8.59 -10.11 4.82
N LEU A 223 -8.29 -9.53 5.98
CA LEU A 223 -6.93 -9.38 6.48
C LEU A 223 -6.86 -9.98 7.88
N PHE A 224 -5.88 -10.83 8.12
CA PHE A 224 -5.65 -11.47 9.41
C PHE A 224 -4.15 -11.49 9.74
N ALA A 225 -3.79 -12.05 10.89
CA ALA A 225 -2.41 -12.10 11.38
C ALA A 225 -1.84 -13.52 11.36
N ARG A 226 -0.53 -13.66 11.19
CA ARG A 226 0.18 -14.93 11.27
C ARG A 226 1.44 -14.81 12.11
N TYR A 227 1.58 -15.65 13.12
CA TYR A 227 2.80 -15.79 13.90
C TYR A 227 3.71 -16.82 13.25
N ILE A 228 4.88 -16.40 12.78
CA ILE A 228 5.83 -17.28 12.09
C ILE A 228 6.79 -17.89 13.10
N ASP A 229 6.59 -19.17 13.40
CA ASP A 229 7.49 -19.97 14.22
C ASP A 229 7.44 -21.44 13.81
N PRO A 230 8.58 -22.09 13.50
CA PRO A 230 8.61 -23.51 13.14
C PRO A 230 8.06 -24.46 14.23
N SER A 231 8.04 -24.02 15.49
CA SER A 231 7.49 -24.80 16.61
C SER A 231 5.97 -24.67 16.78
N LEU A 232 5.32 -23.78 16.02
CA LEU A 232 3.87 -23.61 16.02
C LEU A 232 3.21 -24.35 14.87
N ASP A 233 2.39 -25.35 15.21
CA ASP A 233 1.47 -25.99 14.26
C ASP A 233 0.36 -25.02 13.79
N ARG A 234 -0.02 -24.08 14.67
CA ARG A 234 -1.13 -23.15 14.47
C ARG A 234 -0.63 -21.71 14.39
N GLN A 235 -0.27 -21.29 13.19
CA GLN A 235 0.34 -19.98 12.97
C GLN A 235 -0.67 -18.85 12.70
N ASN A 236 -1.84 -19.17 12.15
CA ASN A 236 -2.88 -18.18 11.83
C ASN A 236 -3.59 -17.67 13.09
N ILE A 237 -3.85 -16.37 13.11
CA ILE A 237 -4.57 -15.66 14.17
C ILE A 237 -5.58 -14.76 13.46
N ASP A 238 -6.86 -14.96 13.70
CA ASP A 238 -7.93 -14.11 13.16
C ASP A 238 -8.47 -13.17 14.24
N PRO A 239 -8.11 -11.87 14.22
CA PRO A 239 -8.63 -10.89 15.15
C PRO A 239 -10.14 -10.66 15.08
N THR A 240 -10.77 -10.89 13.93
CA THR A 240 -12.24 -10.81 13.80
C THR A 240 -12.93 -11.94 14.57
N GLY A 241 -12.26 -13.08 14.66
CA GLY A 241 -12.63 -14.24 15.47
C GLY A 241 -12.07 -14.22 16.89
N LYS A 242 -11.71 -13.05 17.45
CA LYS A 242 -11.11 -12.89 18.79
C LYS A 242 -9.79 -13.65 18.95
N GLY A 243 -8.94 -13.59 17.92
CA GLY A 243 -7.66 -14.28 17.87
C GLY A 243 -7.80 -15.79 17.69
N GLY A 244 -8.94 -16.24 17.17
CA GLY A 244 -9.19 -17.62 16.80
C GLY A 244 -8.23 -18.10 15.71
N TRP A 245 -8.13 -19.42 15.56
CA TRP A 245 -7.31 -20.04 14.52
C TRP A 245 -8.21 -20.63 13.44
N SER A 246 -7.82 -20.41 12.18
CA SER A 246 -8.33 -21.11 11.01
C SER A 246 -7.16 -21.49 10.12
N SER A 247 -7.20 -22.68 9.51
CA SER A 247 -6.12 -23.14 8.64
C SER A 247 -6.17 -22.47 7.26
N ASP A 248 -5.08 -22.55 6.50
CA ASP A 248 -5.07 -22.03 5.12
C ASP A 248 -6.06 -22.82 4.25
N GLU A 249 -6.19 -24.13 4.46
CA GLU A 249 -7.18 -24.97 3.77
C GLU A 249 -8.62 -24.53 4.05
N GLU A 250 -8.92 -24.08 5.26
CA GLU A 250 -10.23 -23.52 5.60
C GLU A 250 -10.47 -22.21 4.85
N TYR A 251 -9.51 -21.29 4.83
CA TYR A 251 -9.62 -20.06 4.02
C TYR A 251 -9.78 -20.35 2.53
N ILE A 252 -9.02 -21.31 1.98
CA ILE A 252 -9.09 -21.72 0.57
C ILE A 252 -10.49 -22.23 0.25
N ARG A 253 -11.03 -23.12 1.09
CA ARG A 253 -12.35 -23.72 0.90
C ARG A 253 -13.46 -22.68 1.05
N ASP A 254 -13.44 -21.91 2.13
CA ASP A 254 -14.57 -21.07 2.52
C ASP A 254 -14.65 -19.76 1.73
N MET A 255 -13.50 -19.26 1.23
CA MET A 255 -13.43 -18.06 0.37
C MET A 255 -13.21 -18.39 -1.11
N GLU A 256 -13.28 -19.68 -1.47
CA GLU A 256 -13.14 -20.19 -2.84
C GLU A 256 -11.87 -19.67 -3.54
N ILE A 257 -10.74 -19.65 -2.81
CA ILE A 257 -9.49 -19.04 -3.29
C ILE A 257 -8.92 -19.87 -4.44
N PRO A 258 -8.78 -19.32 -5.65
CA PRO A 258 -8.23 -20.07 -6.77
C PRO A 258 -6.76 -20.43 -6.52
N GLN A 259 -6.36 -21.68 -6.79
CA GLN A 259 -4.97 -22.13 -6.61
C GLN A 259 -3.96 -21.20 -7.31
N LYS A 260 -4.30 -20.71 -8.51
CA LYS A 260 -3.46 -19.76 -9.26
C LYS A 260 -3.19 -18.44 -8.50
N ALA A 261 -4.11 -17.98 -7.66
CA ALA A 261 -3.91 -16.79 -6.84
C ALA A 261 -2.91 -17.05 -5.70
N ILE A 262 -2.93 -18.26 -5.14
CA ILE A 262 -1.97 -18.72 -4.13
C ILE A 262 -0.58 -18.88 -4.77
N ASP A 263 -0.50 -19.57 -5.91
CA ASP A 263 0.76 -19.81 -6.64
C ASP A 263 1.44 -18.50 -7.07
N ASN A 264 0.64 -17.48 -7.40
CA ASN A 264 1.13 -16.14 -7.74
C ASN A 264 1.47 -15.28 -6.49
N GLY A 265 1.26 -15.80 -5.28
CA GLY A 265 1.51 -15.08 -4.04
C GLY A 265 0.56 -13.91 -3.80
N VAL A 266 -0.68 -13.96 -4.30
CA VAL A 266 -1.68 -12.91 -4.05
C VAL A 266 -2.28 -13.05 -2.65
N TYR A 267 -2.53 -14.28 -2.21
CA TYR A 267 -3.18 -14.59 -0.93
C TYR A 267 -2.39 -15.62 -0.12
N LEU A 268 -2.67 -15.67 1.18
CA LEU A 268 -2.19 -16.67 2.16
C LEU A 268 -0.67 -16.72 2.39
N ARG A 269 0.09 -15.80 1.80
CA ARG A 269 1.45 -15.51 2.23
C ARG A 269 1.49 -14.35 3.22
N THR A 270 2.57 -14.27 3.98
CA THR A 270 2.83 -13.08 4.80
C THR A 270 3.10 -11.87 3.91
N MET A 271 2.60 -10.73 4.37
CA MET A 271 2.88 -9.41 3.82
C MET A 271 4.10 -8.81 4.51
N THR A 272 4.86 -8.05 3.73
CA THR A 272 5.84 -7.09 4.24
C THR A 272 5.13 -5.93 4.94
N ASN A 273 5.83 -5.22 5.82
CA ASN A 273 5.45 -3.94 6.36
C ASN A 273 5.17 -2.91 5.26
N LYS A 274 5.92 -2.91 4.15
CA LYS A 274 5.61 -2.06 3.00
C LYS A 274 4.25 -2.38 2.38
N GLU A 275 3.94 -3.65 2.22
CA GLU A 275 2.63 -4.08 1.70
C GLU A 275 1.50 -3.74 2.66
N LEU A 276 1.69 -3.95 3.97
CA LEU A 276 0.68 -3.58 4.97
C LEU A 276 0.51 -2.06 5.05
N ALA A 277 1.59 -1.28 4.99
CA ALA A 277 1.52 0.17 4.92
C ALA A 277 0.78 0.64 3.66
N ALA A 278 1.05 0.02 2.50
CA ALA A 278 0.35 0.31 1.26
C ALA A 278 -1.15 0.01 1.35
N GLU A 279 -1.54 -1.09 2.01
CA GLU A 279 -2.95 -1.41 2.28
C GLU A 279 -3.63 -0.31 3.12
N LEU A 280 -2.98 0.15 4.19
CA LEU A 280 -3.50 1.23 5.03
C LEU A 280 -3.61 2.56 4.28
N ILE A 281 -2.65 2.89 3.42
CA ILE A 281 -2.66 4.10 2.57
C ILE A 281 -3.80 4.01 1.53
N ALA A 282 -4.01 2.81 0.96
CA ALA A 282 -5.10 2.58 0.01
C ALA A 282 -6.46 2.71 0.69
N ASP A 283 -6.64 2.14 1.88
CA ASP A 283 -7.89 2.24 2.65
C ASP A 283 -8.16 3.68 3.11
N HIS A 284 -7.13 4.44 3.49
CA HIS A 284 -7.25 5.88 3.74
C HIS A 284 -7.78 6.61 2.50
N SER A 285 -7.21 6.35 1.32
CA SER A 285 -7.61 6.99 0.06
C SER A 285 -9.05 6.67 -0.36
N ALA A 286 -9.53 5.46 -0.08
CA ALA A 286 -10.92 5.06 -0.35
C ALA A 286 -11.95 5.84 0.48
N SER A 287 -11.55 6.46 1.60
CA SER A 287 -12.42 7.34 2.40
C SER A 287 -12.71 8.69 1.70
N GLY A 288 -11.73 9.24 0.99
CA GLY A 288 -11.83 10.54 0.31
C GLY A 288 -12.70 10.53 -0.95
N LEU A 289 -12.86 9.37 -1.61
CA LEU A 289 -13.69 9.25 -2.80
C LEU A 289 -15.19 9.38 -2.50
N LYS A 290 -15.64 9.00 -1.29
CA LYS A 290 -17.05 9.10 -0.91
C LYS A 290 -17.48 10.47 -0.41
N SER A 291 -16.57 11.25 0.18
CA SER A 291 -16.86 12.64 0.57
C SER A 291 -17.03 13.56 -0.65
N LEU A 292 -16.44 13.21 -1.79
CA LEU A 292 -16.60 13.93 -3.06
C LEU A 292 -17.87 13.55 -3.85
N THR A 293 -18.47 12.40 -3.57
CA THR A 293 -19.75 11.97 -4.17
C THR A 293 -20.97 12.25 -3.26
N GLY A 294 -20.75 12.82 -2.07
CA GLY A 294 -21.79 13.23 -1.15
C GLY A 294 -22.41 14.56 -1.58
N GLY A 295 -23.45 14.49 -2.41
CA GLY A 295 -24.31 15.63 -2.74
C GLY A 295 -24.84 16.31 -1.48
N SER A 296 -24.85 17.64 -1.54
CA SER A 296 -25.56 18.53 -0.63
C SER A 296 -26.97 17.98 -0.35
N LEU A 297 -27.21 17.51 0.88
CA LEU A 297 -28.55 17.54 1.43
C LEU A 297 -28.72 18.93 2.05
N ALA A 298 -29.11 19.85 1.16
CA ALA A 298 -29.62 21.15 1.54
C ALA A 298 -30.81 20.97 2.50
N HIS A 299 -30.84 21.84 3.52
CA HIS A 299 -32.05 22.17 4.23
C HIS A 299 -33.22 22.44 3.26
N SER A 300 -34.33 21.79 3.50
CA SER A 300 -35.64 22.38 3.31
C SER A 300 -36.52 21.94 4.47
N GLY A 301 -36.77 22.85 5.41
CA GLY A 301 -37.99 22.77 6.19
C GLY A 301 -39.17 22.97 5.27
N MET A 302 -40.28 22.29 5.57
CA MET A 302 -41.62 22.78 5.30
C MET A 302 -42.59 22.04 6.22
N ASP A 303 -43.45 22.85 6.84
CA ASP A 303 -44.54 22.49 7.73
C ASP A 303 -45.51 21.49 7.10
N GLY A 304 -46.18 20.73 7.97
CA GLY A 304 -47.29 19.82 7.69
C GLY A 304 -47.70 19.05 8.94
#